data_AF-S0DDB0-F1
#
_entry.id   AF-S0DDB0-F1
#
_cell.length_a   1.000
_cell.length_b   1.000
_cell.length_c   1.000
_cell.angle_alpha   90.00
_cell.angle_beta   90.00
_cell.angle_gamma   90.00
#
_symmetry.space_group_name_H-M   'P 1'
#
loop_
_entity.id
_entity.type
_entity.pdbx_description
1 polymer ?
#
loop_
_entity_poly.entity_id
_entity_poly.type
_entity_poly.pdbx_seq_one_letter_code
_entity_poly.pdbx_strand_id
1 'polypeptide(L)'
;MELFWNDGHLSDEGLQAIANGQLDELQSLEASEHLSFCDACLGRYLGVLEGTLLLEPERPLKESVLRRIQRKGRAILFSRYATVAAAAALVLAVWGTGVSGQVQKAVSERGLLGTESVSERIEYKENNLAGVLSSAAGGFSSGLNQLFGGLGGEPSAAREQQERREERIERQAETEATPAQSQAAPASNSASVSE
;
A
#
# COMPACT_ATOMS: atom_id res chain seq x y z
N MET A 1 1.38 -48.03 16.72
CA MET A 1 2.12 -47.72 15.49
C MET A 1 3.32 -46.91 15.90
N GLU A 2 4.52 -47.30 15.48
CA GLU A 2 5.76 -46.55 15.74
C GLU A 2 5.83 -45.37 14.76
N LEU A 3 5.75 -44.14 15.27
CA LEU A 3 5.76 -42.92 14.46
C LEU A 3 7.16 -42.58 13.94
N PHE A 4 8.19 -42.98 14.69
CA PHE A 4 9.59 -42.76 14.39
C PHE A 4 10.32 -44.10 14.30
N TRP A 5 11.34 -44.15 13.46
CA TRP A 5 12.32 -45.23 13.47
C TRP A 5 13.35 -45.02 14.60
N ASN A 6 14.15 -46.05 14.87
CA ASN A 6 15.22 -45.99 15.87
C ASN A 6 16.34 -44.99 15.53
N ASP A 7 16.39 -44.49 14.29
CA ASP A 7 17.32 -43.45 13.83
C ASP A 7 16.80 -42.02 14.09
N GLY A 8 15.56 -41.88 14.58
CA GLY A 8 14.93 -40.59 14.87
C GLY A 8 14.23 -39.94 13.68
N HIS A 9 14.17 -40.58 12.51
CA HIS A 9 13.36 -40.12 11.38
C HIS A 9 11.94 -40.66 11.43
N LEU A 10 11.00 -39.99 10.74
CA LEU A 10 9.65 -40.52 10.62
C LEU A 10 9.65 -41.83 9.83
N SER A 11 8.86 -42.78 10.34
CA SER A 11 8.56 -44.03 9.63
C SER A 11 7.72 -43.76 8.38
N ASP A 12 7.79 -44.65 7.39
CA ASP A 12 6.94 -44.53 6.19
C ASP A 12 5.46 -44.62 6.55
N GLU A 13 5.13 -45.45 7.54
CA GLU A 13 3.78 -45.56 8.08
C GLU A 13 3.36 -44.27 8.81
N GLY A 14 4.27 -43.65 9.55
CA GLY A 14 4.05 -42.35 10.19
C GLY A 14 3.77 -41.24 9.18
N LEU A 15 4.53 -41.19 8.08
CA LEU A 15 4.31 -40.24 7.00
C LEU A 15 2.94 -40.42 6.33
N GLN A 16 2.52 -41.67 6.08
CA GLN A 16 1.19 -41.96 5.55
C GLN A 16 0.08 -41.59 6.53
N ALA A 17 0.28 -41.86 7.83
CA ALA A 17 -0.68 -41.48 8.85
C ALA A 17 -0.87 -39.95 8.89
N ILE A 18 0.21 -39.15 8.70
CA ILE A 18 0.13 -37.68 8.64
C ILE A 18 -0.66 -37.26 7.41
N ALA A 19 -0.33 -37.79 6.24
CA ALA A 19 -1.01 -37.46 5.00
C ALA A 19 -2.53 -37.77 5.04
N ASN A 20 -2.90 -38.84 5.75
CA ASN A 20 -4.30 -39.25 5.91
C ASN A 20 -5.00 -38.61 7.11
N GLY A 21 -4.30 -37.80 7.93
CA GLY A 21 -4.86 -37.18 9.13
C GLY A 21 -5.28 -38.19 10.22
N GLN A 22 -4.58 -39.32 10.33
CA GLN A 22 -4.91 -40.42 11.25
C GLN A 22 -4.19 -40.36 12.60
N LEU A 23 -3.36 -39.33 12.84
CA LEU A 23 -2.64 -39.15 14.10
C LEU A 23 -3.54 -38.55 15.18
N ASP A 24 -3.29 -38.94 16.42
CA ASP A 24 -3.81 -38.26 17.59
C ASP A 24 -3.20 -36.85 17.72
N GLU A 25 -3.82 -35.97 18.51
CA GLU A 25 -3.43 -34.56 18.65
C GLU A 25 -1.98 -34.40 19.12
N LEU A 26 -1.55 -35.18 20.12
CA LEU A 26 -0.17 -35.15 20.61
C LEU A 26 0.82 -35.59 19.54
N GLN A 27 0.50 -36.65 18.82
CA GLN A 27 1.36 -37.21 17.78
C GLN A 27 1.44 -36.27 16.56
N SER A 28 0.35 -35.58 16.24
CA SER A 28 0.31 -34.55 15.21
C SER A 28 1.20 -33.36 15.56
N LEU A 29 1.18 -32.93 16.83
CA LEU A 29 2.07 -31.88 17.32
C LEU A 29 3.55 -32.30 17.22
N GLU A 30 3.89 -33.48 17.73
CA GLU A 30 5.25 -34.01 17.68
C GLU A 30 5.76 -34.17 16.24
N ALA A 31 4.92 -34.70 15.34
CA ALA A 31 5.24 -34.79 13.92
C ALA A 31 5.43 -33.41 13.27
N SER A 32 4.59 -32.43 13.63
CA SER A 32 4.69 -31.07 13.10
C SER A 32 5.97 -30.37 13.55
N GLU A 33 6.38 -30.57 14.80
CA GLU A 33 7.64 -30.08 15.33
C GLU A 33 8.81 -30.71 14.57
N HIS A 34 8.80 -32.03 14.39
CA HIS A 34 9.84 -32.73 13.66
C HIS A 34 9.94 -32.27 12.19
N LEU A 35 8.82 -32.12 11.49
CA LEU A 35 8.79 -31.63 10.10
C LEU A 35 9.30 -30.19 9.97
N SER A 36 9.16 -29.37 11.01
CA SER A 36 9.71 -28.01 11.03
C SER A 36 11.24 -27.97 11.20
N PHE A 37 11.83 -29.04 11.71
CA PHE A 37 13.26 -29.12 12.04
C PHE A 37 14.07 -30.03 11.10
N CYS A 38 13.46 -31.08 10.55
CA CYS A 38 14.12 -32.08 9.71
C CYS A 38 13.70 -31.95 8.23
N ASP A 39 14.56 -31.29 7.43
CA ASP A 39 14.34 -31.11 5.99
C ASP A 39 14.23 -32.44 5.22
N ALA A 40 14.94 -33.49 5.66
CA ALA A 40 14.91 -34.81 5.03
C ALA A 40 13.52 -35.46 5.17
N CYS A 41 12.93 -35.42 6.36
CA CYS A 41 11.56 -35.89 6.60
C CYS A 41 10.53 -35.03 5.87
N LEU A 42 10.75 -33.71 5.82
CA LEU A 42 9.90 -32.78 5.06
C LEU A 42 9.89 -33.12 3.56
N GLY A 43 11.05 -33.39 2.96
CA GLY A 43 11.15 -33.81 1.56
C GLY A 43 10.40 -35.11 1.28
N ARG A 44 10.54 -36.12 2.16
CA ARG A 44 9.79 -37.39 2.05
C ARG A 44 8.28 -37.17 2.18
N TYR A 45 7.84 -36.33 3.13
CA TYR A 45 6.44 -35.97 3.30
C TYR A 45 5.86 -35.28 2.06
N LEU A 46 6.58 -34.31 1.49
CA LEU A 46 6.16 -33.65 0.26
C LEU A 46 6.05 -34.62 -0.92
N GLY A 47 6.95 -35.60 -1.01
CA GLY A 47 6.85 -36.67 -2.01
C GLY A 47 5.59 -37.53 -1.86
N VAL A 48 5.15 -37.80 -0.63
CA VAL A 48 3.88 -38.49 -0.37
C VAL A 48 2.68 -37.63 -0.82
N LEU A 49 2.75 -36.31 -0.63
CA LEU A 49 1.69 -35.38 -1.03
C LEU A 49 1.59 -35.17 -2.55
N GLU A 50 2.68 -35.30 -3.29
CA GLU A 50 2.71 -35.03 -4.73
C GLU A 50 1.76 -35.95 -5.54
N GLY A 51 1.45 -37.13 -5.02
CA GLY A 51 0.49 -38.06 -5.62
C GLY A 51 -0.99 -37.79 -5.27
N THR A 52 -1.28 -36.77 -4.47
CA THR A 52 -2.65 -36.47 -4.03
C THR A 52 -3.40 -35.62 -5.05
N LEU A 53 -4.69 -35.93 -5.28
CA LEU A 53 -5.53 -35.17 -6.20
C LEU A 53 -5.75 -33.76 -5.65
N LEU A 54 -5.21 -32.75 -6.34
CA LEU A 54 -5.51 -31.35 -6.01
C LEU A 54 -6.98 -31.07 -6.30
N LEU A 55 -7.72 -30.73 -5.25
CA LEU A 55 -9.10 -30.25 -5.37
C LEU A 55 -9.09 -28.81 -5.85
N GLU A 56 -9.79 -28.52 -6.94
CA GLU A 56 -10.00 -27.14 -7.38
C GLU A 56 -10.93 -26.43 -6.38
N PRO A 57 -10.53 -25.27 -5.83
CA PRO A 57 -11.39 -24.52 -4.91
C PRO A 57 -12.65 -24.04 -5.63
N GLU A 58 -13.79 -23.99 -4.92
CA GLU A 58 -15.09 -23.52 -5.46
C GLU A 58 -15.01 -22.09 -6.03
N ARG A 59 -14.09 -21.28 -5.51
CA ARG A 59 -13.86 -19.89 -5.94
C ARG A 59 -12.39 -19.68 -6.31
N PRO A 60 -12.10 -18.88 -7.35
CA PRO A 60 -10.73 -18.56 -7.72
C PRO A 60 -10.04 -17.73 -6.62
N LEU A 61 -9.23 -18.38 -5.78
CA LEU A 61 -8.46 -17.73 -4.71
C LEU A 61 -7.18 -17.06 -5.20
N LYS A 62 -6.74 -17.35 -6.43
CA LYS A 62 -5.47 -16.89 -6.98
C LYS A 62 -5.30 -15.37 -6.92
N GLU A 63 -6.30 -14.61 -7.33
CA GLU A 63 -6.20 -13.16 -7.45
C GLU A 63 -6.13 -12.47 -6.08
N SER A 64 -6.92 -12.95 -5.11
CA SER A 64 -6.95 -12.38 -3.77
C SER A 64 -5.65 -12.66 -3.01
N VAL A 65 -5.13 -13.88 -3.11
CA VAL A 65 -3.87 -14.29 -2.48
C VAL A 65 -2.69 -13.55 -3.11
N LEU A 66 -2.59 -13.53 -4.45
CA LEU A 66 -1.52 -12.82 -5.15
C LEU A 66 -1.54 -11.33 -4.82
N ARG A 67 -2.73 -10.69 -4.76
CA ARG A 67 -2.84 -9.29 -4.37
C ARG A 67 -2.35 -9.05 -2.94
N ARG A 68 -2.56 -10.00 -2.02
CA ARG A 68 -2.06 -9.91 -0.64
C ARG A 68 -0.55 -10.08 -0.57
N ILE A 69 0.01 -11.03 -1.31
CA ILE A 69 1.47 -11.25 -1.43
C ILE A 69 2.14 -10.02 -2.04
N GLN A 70 1.61 -9.51 -3.16
CA GLN A 70 2.15 -8.33 -3.84
C GLN A 70 2.10 -7.07 -2.96
N ARG A 71 1.09 -6.90 -2.10
CA ARG A 71 1.07 -5.77 -1.15
C ARG A 71 2.22 -5.85 -0.16
N LYS A 72 2.47 -7.03 0.41
CA LYS A 72 3.59 -7.26 1.34
C LYS A 72 4.94 -7.08 0.64
N GLY A 73 5.10 -7.63 -0.57
CA GLY A 73 6.33 -7.48 -1.36
C GLY A 73 6.61 -6.01 -1.73
N ARG A 74 5.59 -5.27 -2.19
CA ARG A 74 5.72 -3.84 -2.51
C ARG A 74 6.15 -3.00 -1.33
N ALA A 75 5.61 -3.26 -0.13
CA ALA A 75 6.01 -2.50 1.07
C ALA A 75 7.51 -2.63 1.38
N ILE A 76 8.07 -3.83 1.20
CA ILE A 76 9.50 -4.10 1.40
C ILE A 76 10.35 -3.47 0.29
N LEU A 77 9.87 -3.50 -0.96
CA LEU A 77 10.57 -2.85 -2.08
C LEU A 77 10.59 -1.32 -1.93
N PHE A 78 9.43 -0.70 -1.66
CA PHE A 78 9.33 0.74 -1.50
C PHE A 78 10.15 1.26 -0.32
N SER A 79 10.24 0.53 0.80
CA SER A 79 11.07 0.97 1.93
C SER A 79 12.56 1.03 1.59
N ARG A 80 13.06 0.06 0.81
CA ARG A 80 14.48 0.06 0.40
C ARG A 80 14.78 1.13 -0.66
N TYR A 81 13.92 1.28 -1.65
CA TYR A 81 14.11 2.31 -2.69
C TYR A 81 13.88 3.73 -2.15
N ALA A 82 12.97 3.93 -1.19
CA ALA A 82 12.76 5.23 -0.56
C ALA A 82 14.01 5.73 0.15
N THR A 83 14.70 4.86 0.89
CA THR A 83 15.96 5.22 1.57
C THR A 83 17.06 5.60 0.57
N VAL A 84 17.20 4.83 -0.52
CA VAL A 84 18.19 5.12 -1.58
C VAL A 84 17.87 6.43 -2.29
N ALA A 85 16.60 6.67 -2.63
CA ALA A 85 16.15 7.90 -3.27
C ALA A 85 16.36 9.12 -2.35
N ALA A 86 16.07 8.99 -1.05
CA ALA A 86 16.31 10.05 -0.08
C ALA A 86 17.82 10.36 0.04
N ALA A 87 18.68 9.34 0.10
CA ALA A 87 20.12 9.54 0.12
C ALA A 87 20.63 10.23 -1.16
N ALA A 88 20.17 9.79 -2.33
CA ALA A 88 20.52 10.42 -3.60
C ALA A 88 20.06 11.89 -3.67
N ALA A 89 18.84 12.18 -3.21
CA ALA A 89 18.32 13.55 -3.15
C ALA A 89 19.15 14.43 -2.20
N LEU A 90 19.58 13.91 -1.04
CA LEU A 90 20.45 14.64 -0.13
C LEU A 90 21.83 14.90 -0.76
N VAL A 91 22.42 13.91 -1.43
CA VAL A 91 23.70 14.10 -2.14
C VAL A 91 23.58 15.17 -3.22
N LEU A 92 22.52 15.10 -4.03
CA LEU A 92 22.25 16.11 -5.06
C LEU A 92 21.97 17.49 -4.46
N ALA A 93 21.27 17.57 -3.32
CA ALA A 93 21.04 18.83 -2.62
C ALA A 93 22.35 19.43 -2.10
N VAL A 94 23.22 18.62 -1.49
CA VAL A 94 24.54 19.06 -1.00
C VAL A 94 25.42 19.56 -2.14
N TRP A 95 25.42 18.83 -3.27
CA TRP A 95 26.20 19.20 -4.45
C TRP A 95 25.63 20.45 -5.12
N GLY A 96 24.33 20.47 -5.42
CA GLY A 96 23.68 21.52 -6.21
C GLY A 96 23.57 22.86 -5.48
N THR A 97 23.46 22.86 -4.14
CA THR A 97 23.30 24.11 -3.36
C THR A 97 24.61 24.68 -2.82
N GLY A 98 25.76 24.03 -3.05
CA GLY A 98 27.06 24.48 -2.54
C GLY A 98 27.14 24.53 -1.00
N VAL A 99 26.25 23.83 -0.31
CA VAL A 99 26.05 23.82 1.16
C VAL A 99 27.11 22.97 1.90
N SER A 100 28.18 22.56 1.21
CA SER A 100 29.26 21.73 1.79
C SER A 100 29.81 22.31 3.11
N GLY A 101 29.90 23.64 3.24
CA GLY A 101 30.32 24.30 4.49
C GLY A 101 29.28 24.28 5.62
N GLN A 102 27.98 24.34 5.29
CA GLN A 102 26.89 24.34 6.27
C GLN A 102 26.56 22.93 6.76
N VAL A 103 26.71 21.91 5.89
CA VAL A 103 26.56 20.50 6.27
C VAL A 103 27.75 20.02 7.10
N GLN A 104 28.98 20.45 6.79
CA GLN A 104 30.11 20.19 7.70
C GLN A 104 29.90 20.82 9.07
N LYS A 105 29.41 22.07 9.15
CA LYS A 105 29.04 22.69 10.43
C LYS A 105 27.92 21.92 11.14
N ALA A 106 26.87 21.51 10.44
CA ALA A 106 25.77 20.75 11.04
C ALA A 106 26.19 19.33 11.49
N VAL A 107 27.11 18.66 10.78
CA VAL A 107 27.65 17.34 11.14
C VAL A 107 28.66 17.46 12.28
N SER A 108 29.46 18.53 12.29
CA SER A 108 30.42 18.83 13.36
C SER A 108 29.73 19.31 14.64
N GLU A 109 28.64 20.09 14.55
CA GLU A 109 27.82 20.52 15.69
C GLU A 109 26.95 19.39 16.24
N ARG A 110 26.57 18.42 15.39
CA ARG A 110 25.85 17.19 15.81
C ARG A 110 26.76 16.07 16.29
N GLY A 111 28.08 16.28 16.32
CA GLY A 111 29.02 15.35 16.95
C GLY A 111 29.01 13.92 16.40
N LEU A 112 28.61 13.72 15.13
CA LEU A 112 28.50 12.36 14.56
C LEU A 112 29.86 11.72 14.24
N LEU A 113 30.96 12.43 14.48
CA LEU A 113 32.34 11.93 14.40
C LEU A 113 33.11 12.09 15.74
N GLY A 114 32.39 12.26 16.86
CA GLY A 114 32.99 12.39 18.18
C GLY A 114 32.48 11.30 19.13
N THR A 115 33.40 10.48 19.64
CA THR A 115 33.13 9.40 20.60
C THR A 115 32.92 9.94 22.02
N GLU A 116 32.11 10.98 22.25
CA GLU A 116 31.99 11.56 23.61
C GLU A 116 30.53 11.82 24.03
N SER A 117 30.14 11.02 25.04
CA SER A 117 29.15 11.21 26.10
C SER A 117 27.98 12.20 25.89
N VAL A 118 26.80 11.60 25.80
CA VAL A 118 25.45 12.20 25.65
C VAL A 118 24.97 13.02 26.87
N SER A 119 25.77 13.24 27.91
CA SER A 119 25.20 13.62 29.22
C SER A 119 25.10 15.12 29.55
N GLU A 120 25.46 16.06 28.68
CA GLU A 120 25.50 17.49 29.06
C GLU A 120 25.05 18.48 27.97
N ARG A 121 23.89 18.25 27.35
CA ARG A 121 23.31 19.22 26.39
C ARG A 121 21.79 19.40 26.51
N ILE A 122 21.26 19.40 27.73
CA ILE A 122 19.90 19.88 28.00
C ILE A 122 20.00 21.14 28.88
N GLU A 123 20.67 22.18 28.38
CA GLU A 123 20.33 23.53 28.83
C GLU A 123 20.81 24.54 27.79
N TYR A 124 19.92 25.46 27.44
CA TYR A 124 20.16 26.65 26.63
C TYR A 124 20.23 26.48 25.09
N LYS A 125 19.16 26.89 24.41
CA LYS A 125 19.12 27.84 23.26
C LYS A 125 17.99 27.56 22.25
N GLU A 126 16.73 27.75 22.67
CA GLU A 126 15.55 27.65 21.79
C GLU A 126 15.48 28.77 20.73
N ASN A 127 16.17 29.90 20.94
CA ASN A 127 15.96 31.10 20.13
C ASN A 127 16.79 31.16 18.83
N ASN A 128 17.72 30.24 18.61
CA ASN A 128 18.55 30.19 17.38
C ASN A 128 18.18 29.03 16.45
N LEU A 129 17.58 27.96 16.99
CA LEU A 129 17.20 26.80 16.19
C LEU A 129 16.09 27.16 15.18
N ALA A 130 15.11 27.95 15.61
CA ALA A 130 13.99 28.37 14.77
C ALA A 130 14.45 29.20 13.55
N GLY A 131 15.46 30.07 13.71
CA GLY A 131 16.03 30.88 12.62
C GLY A 131 16.88 30.07 11.62
N VAL A 132 17.60 29.06 12.11
CA VAL A 132 18.42 28.17 11.26
C VAL A 132 17.53 27.18 10.50
N LEU A 133 16.47 26.65 11.13
CA LEU A 133 15.49 25.78 10.46
C LEU A 133 14.66 26.51 9.41
N SER A 134 14.23 27.76 9.68
CA SER A 134 13.44 28.54 8.73
C SER A 134 14.26 28.96 7.50
N SER A 135 15.52 29.33 7.69
CA SER A 135 16.43 29.64 6.57
C SER A 135 16.81 28.40 5.73
N ALA A 136 17.03 27.25 6.38
CA ALA A 136 17.26 25.98 5.66
C ALA A 136 16.00 25.46 4.94
N ALA A 137 14.82 25.62 5.55
CA ALA A 137 13.54 25.22 4.96
C ALA A 137 13.14 26.12 3.78
N GLY A 138 13.45 27.42 3.81
CA GLY A 138 13.17 28.35 2.71
C GLY A 138 13.99 28.07 1.44
N GLY A 139 15.25 27.64 1.58
CA GLY A 139 16.08 27.20 0.45
C GLY A 139 15.63 25.87 -0.14
N PHE A 140 15.14 24.95 0.70
CA PHE A 140 14.63 23.65 0.28
C PHE A 140 13.26 23.74 -0.41
N SER A 141 12.35 24.57 0.11
CA SER A 141 11.00 24.74 -0.44
C SER A 141 11.01 25.41 -1.81
N SER A 142 11.89 26.40 -2.01
CA SER A 142 12.06 27.07 -3.30
C SER A 142 12.64 26.12 -4.36
N GLY A 143 13.66 25.32 -4.00
CA GLY A 143 14.20 24.28 -4.88
C GLY A 143 13.21 23.18 -5.23
N LEU A 144 12.40 22.71 -4.26
CA LEU A 144 11.37 21.70 -4.52
C LEU A 144 10.20 22.24 -5.35
N ASN A 145 9.76 23.49 -5.14
CA ASN A 145 8.71 24.09 -5.97
C ASN A 145 9.14 24.21 -7.43
N GLN A 146 10.42 24.51 -7.69
CA GLN A 146 10.95 24.60 -9.05
C GLN A 146 11.02 23.22 -9.73
N LEU A 147 11.30 22.17 -8.95
CA LEU A 147 11.40 20.79 -9.43
C LEU A 147 10.02 20.14 -9.64
N PHE A 148 9.04 20.42 -8.78
CA PHE A 148 7.66 19.93 -8.94
C PHE A 148 6.82 20.78 -9.92
N GLY A 149 7.09 22.08 -10.02
CA GLY A 149 6.45 22.97 -11.00
C GLY A 149 6.77 22.60 -12.46
N GLY A 150 7.87 21.90 -12.71
CA GLY A 150 8.21 21.34 -14.02
C GLY A 150 7.52 20.01 -14.36
N LEU A 151 6.97 19.30 -13.36
CA LEU A 151 6.31 17.99 -13.53
C LEU A 151 4.78 18.04 -13.38
N GLY A 152 4.25 19.12 -12.80
CA GLY A 152 2.83 19.35 -12.65
C GLY A 152 2.33 20.40 -13.63
N GLY A 153 1.85 19.97 -14.80
CA GLY A 153 0.97 20.80 -15.62
C GLY A 153 -0.22 21.29 -14.79
N GLU A 154 -0.54 22.57 -14.93
CA GLU A 154 -1.53 23.32 -14.17
C GLU A 154 -2.90 22.62 -14.03
N PRO A 155 -3.51 22.59 -12.81
CA PRO A 155 -4.92 22.25 -12.63
C PRO A 155 -5.89 23.43 -12.89
N SER A 156 -5.40 24.58 -13.38
CA SER A 156 -6.22 25.79 -13.61
C SER A 156 -7.22 25.60 -14.75
N ALA A 157 -6.80 24.98 -15.86
CA ALA A 157 -7.66 24.75 -17.03
C ALA A 157 -8.79 23.72 -16.79
N ALA A 158 -8.57 22.75 -15.89
CA ALA A 158 -9.57 21.72 -15.58
C ALA A 158 -10.75 22.28 -14.76
N ARG A 159 -10.48 23.25 -13.87
CA ARG A 159 -11.49 23.89 -13.03
C ARG A 159 -12.43 24.78 -13.85
N GLU A 160 -11.88 25.52 -14.81
CA GLU A 160 -12.64 26.41 -15.70
C GLU A 160 -13.49 25.64 -16.73
N GLN A 161 -13.12 24.40 -17.08
CA GLN A 161 -13.95 23.52 -17.91
C GLN A 161 -15.11 22.88 -17.14
N GLN A 162 -14.93 22.66 -15.83
CA GLN A 162 -15.95 22.07 -14.98
C GLN A 162 -17.07 23.07 -14.68
N GLU A 163 -16.73 24.32 -14.36
CA GLU A 163 -17.72 25.41 -14.19
C GLU A 163 -18.52 25.67 -15.49
N ARG A 164 -17.86 25.67 -16.66
CA ARG A 164 -18.56 25.79 -17.96
C ARG A 164 -19.45 24.59 -18.31
N ARG A 165 -19.18 23.40 -17.76
CA ARG A 165 -20.03 22.22 -17.92
C ARG A 165 -21.26 22.30 -17.05
N GLU A 166 -21.11 22.76 -15.80
CA GLU A 166 -22.22 22.95 -14.87
C GLU A 166 -23.21 24.02 -15.38
N GLU A 167 -22.72 25.16 -15.88
CA GLU A 167 -23.58 26.18 -16.51
C GLU A 167 -24.34 25.67 -17.76
N ARG A 168 -23.79 24.67 -18.47
CA ARG A 168 -24.44 24.09 -19.65
C ARG A 168 -25.54 23.11 -19.25
N ILE A 169 -25.34 22.39 -18.15
CA ILE A 169 -26.33 21.45 -17.59
C ILE A 169 -27.51 22.22 -17.00
N GLU A 170 -27.27 23.33 -16.30
CA GLU A 170 -28.35 24.17 -15.76
C GLU A 170 -29.25 24.75 -16.86
N ARG A 171 -28.65 25.27 -17.95
CA ARG A 171 -29.42 25.81 -19.08
C ARG A 171 -30.26 24.74 -19.79
N GLN A 172 -29.75 23.51 -19.89
CA GLN A 172 -30.51 22.39 -20.47
C GLN A 172 -31.68 21.97 -19.56
N ALA A 173 -31.49 21.97 -18.25
CA ALA A 173 -32.54 21.65 -17.29
C ALA A 173 -33.69 22.69 -17.30
N GLU A 174 -33.39 23.98 -17.51
CA GLU A 174 -34.42 25.02 -17.66
C GLU A 174 -35.21 24.91 -18.97
N THR A 175 -34.62 24.34 -20.04
CA THR A 175 -35.33 24.19 -21.32
C THR A 175 -36.31 23.02 -21.33
N GLU A 176 -36.10 22.01 -20.48
CA GLU A 176 -36.98 20.83 -20.38
C GLU A 176 -38.14 20.98 -19.38
N ALA A 177 -38.18 22.04 -18.56
CA ALA A 177 -39.18 22.23 -17.51
C ALA A 177 -40.47 22.98 -17.92
N THR A 178 -40.74 23.16 -19.22
CA THR A 178 -42.05 23.69 -19.70
C THR A 178 -42.88 22.58 -20.34
N PRO A 179 -43.83 21.94 -19.61
CA PRO A 179 -44.76 21.01 -20.20
C PRO A 179 -45.94 21.75 -20.86
N ALA A 180 -46.24 21.34 -22.09
CA ALA A 180 -47.42 21.72 -22.83
C ALA A 180 -48.72 21.40 -22.07
N GLN A 181 -49.64 22.35 -22.00
CA GLN A 181 -51.06 22.07 -21.74
C GLN A 181 -52.00 22.90 -22.62
N SER A 182 -52.94 22.17 -23.22
CA SER A 182 -54.33 22.55 -23.48
C SER A 182 -54.69 23.23 -24.82
N GLN A 183 -55.05 22.41 -25.81
CA GLN A 183 -56.23 22.67 -26.66
C GLN A 183 -57.02 21.37 -26.85
N ALA A 184 -58.19 21.31 -26.24
CA ALA A 184 -59.15 20.22 -26.32
C ALA A 184 -60.15 20.46 -27.47
N ALA A 185 -60.41 19.42 -28.27
CA ALA A 185 -61.49 19.36 -29.23
C ALA A 185 -62.64 18.49 -28.67
N PRO A 186 -63.92 18.90 -28.73
CA PRO A 186 -65.04 18.06 -28.30
C PRO A 186 -65.64 17.29 -29.48
N ALA A 187 -65.74 15.97 -29.32
CA ALA A 187 -66.55 15.10 -30.16
C ALA A 187 -67.93 14.83 -29.51
N SER A 188 -68.96 14.96 -30.33
CA SER A 188 -70.30 14.34 -30.25
C SER A 188 -70.54 13.26 -29.20
N ASN A 189 -71.69 13.26 -28.50
CA ASN A 189 -72.90 12.56 -28.98
C ASN A 189 -74.11 12.76 -28.05
N SER A 190 -75.28 12.75 -28.67
CA SER A 190 -76.65 12.89 -28.15
C SER A 190 -77.15 11.72 -27.28
N ALA A 191 -78.02 12.00 -26.30
CA ALA A 191 -79.28 11.24 -26.04
C ALA A 191 -80.10 11.87 -24.88
N SER A 192 -81.26 12.44 -25.27
CA SER A 192 -82.57 12.54 -24.59
C SER A 192 -82.75 12.10 -23.13
N VAL A 193 -83.57 12.85 -22.35
CA VAL A 193 -84.85 12.41 -21.74
C VAL A 193 -85.52 13.60 -21.03
N SER A 194 -86.84 13.71 -21.23
CA SER A 194 -87.77 14.74 -20.74
C SER A 194 -88.28 14.44 -19.32
N GLU A 195 -88.64 15.51 -18.58
CA GLU A 195 -89.84 15.64 -17.73
C GLU A 195 -90.29 17.11 -17.70
#